data_AF-A0A5N5QBB6-F1
#
_entry.id   AF-A0A5N5QBB6-F1
#
_cell.length_a   1.000
_cell.length_b   1.000
_cell.length_c   1.000
_cell.angle_alpha   90.00
_cell.angle_beta   90.00
_cell.angle_gamma   90.00
#
_symmetry.space_group_name_H-M   'P 1'
#
loop_
_entity.id
_entity.type
_entity.pdbx_description
1 polymer ?
#
loop_
_entity_poly.entity_id
_entity_poly.type
_entity_poly.pdbx_seq_one_letter_code
_entity_poly.pdbx_strand_id
1 'polypeptide(L)'
;MGRVEYGLFEFQKDKNEDDPNAEIEMIDAIGYGRLDFILAITLSRSQEFHIDIPTTHILAHITEAKDVEGDGATEILRFSHFGRSVVLDITSIKHVAGRVFTQGMRQTGEWAIVDRSEGVARTDFQVDEHGSDDEEVDQAYFFSGEHYVRVRWTEGVVNDELLEGPTPIKYLWPQTGFDQIDTIIPWPGQHDGAYIFSGDYYVRVRSIDSSGDHTPPHQNAVVSRSWSSLHKAGFYW
;
A
#
# COMPACT_ATOMS: atom_id res chain seq x y z
N MET A 1 -7.69 -7.54 -8.15
CA MET A 1 -7.99 -7.18 -6.74
C MET A 1 -7.13 -5.97 -6.40
N GLY A 2 -7.70 -4.82 -6.01
CA GLY A 2 -6.92 -3.60 -5.76
C GLY A 2 -5.96 -3.79 -4.59
N ARG A 3 -4.70 -3.35 -4.73
CA ARG A 3 -3.73 -3.34 -3.64
C ARG A 3 -4.29 -2.41 -2.55
N VAL A 4 -4.61 -2.98 -1.40
CA VAL A 4 -5.20 -2.26 -0.29
C VAL A 4 -4.07 -1.78 0.61
N GLU A 5 -3.84 -0.47 0.65
CA GLU A 5 -2.81 0.14 1.50
C GLU A 5 -3.35 0.33 2.93
N TYR A 6 -2.54 0.02 3.93
CA TYR A 6 -2.85 0.24 5.34
C TYR A 6 -1.96 1.37 5.86
N GLY A 7 -2.49 2.17 6.78
CA GLY A 7 -1.79 3.33 7.31
C GLY A 7 -1.86 3.41 8.83
N LEU A 8 -0.77 3.89 9.41
CA LEU A 8 -0.74 4.48 10.74
C LEU A 8 -1.21 5.94 10.63
N PHE A 9 -2.20 6.33 11.42
CA PHE A 9 -2.68 7.71 11.45
C PHE A 9 -2.88 8.23 12.87
N GLU A 10 -2.62 9.53 13.04
CA GLU A 10 -2.88 10.26 14.27
C GLU A 10 -4.14 11.10 14.13
N PHE A 11 -4.99 11.07 15.15
CA PHE A 11 -6.25 11.81 15.18
C PHE A 11 -6.68 12.12 16.61
N GLN A 12 -7.68 12.98 16.76
CA GLN A 12 -8.29 13.23 18.06
C GLN A 12 -9.59 12.43 18.17
N LYS A 13 -9.73 11.66 19.25
CA LYS A 13 -10.97 10.97 19.62
C LYS A 13 -11.52 11.50 20.93
N ASP A 14 -12.83 11.45 21.10
CA ASP A 14 -13.43 11.65 22.42
C ASP A 14 -13.12 10.43 23.27
N LYS A 15 -12.47 10.64 24.42
CA LYS A 15 -12.19 9.59 25.39
C LYS A 15 -13.46 8.89 25.88
N ASN A 16 -14.60 9.60 25.85
CA ASN A 16 -15.89 9.09 26.30
C ASN A 16 -16.81 8.73 25.12
N GLU A 17 -16.27 8.37 23.95
CA GLU A 17 -17.05 8.12 22.72
C GLU A 17 -18.18 7.08 22.88
N ASP A 18 -18.09 6.19 23.87
CA ASP A 18 -19.11 5.17 24.18
C ASP A 18 -20.15 5.59 25.24
N ASP A 19 -19.97 6.74 25.92
CA ASP A 19 -20.94 7.29 26.89
C ASP A 19 -21.52 8.64 26.41
N PRO A 20 -22.74 8.66 25.84
CA PRO A 20 -23.34 9.87 25.30
C PRO A 20 -23.72 10.91 26.36
N ASN A 21 -23.62 10.59 27.66
CA ASN A 21 -23.94 11.50 28.76
C ASN A 21 -22.68 12.08 29.43
N ALA A 22 -21.49 11.62 29.08
CA ALA A 22 -20.24 12.13 29.60
C ALA A 22 -19.85 13.46 28.90
N GLU A 23 -19.03 14.26 29.57
CA GLU A 23 -18.46 15.46 28.95
C GLU A 23 -17.45 15.06 27.86
N ILE A 24 -17.44 15.80 26.75
CA ILE A 24 -16.52 15.56 25.64
C ILE A 24 -15.09 15.88 26.10
N GLU A 25 -14.21 14.88 26.07
CA GLU A 25 -12.78 15.02 26.38
C GLU A 25 -11.97 14.52 25.17
N MET A 26 -11.56 15.46 24.31
CA MET A 26 -10.74 15.11 23.14
C MET A 26 -9.31 14.76 23.56
N ILE A 27 -8.85 13.59 23.15
CA ILE A 27 -7.48 13.10 23.38
C ILE A 27 -6.82 12.74 22.05
N ASP A 28 -5.50 12.94 21.97
CA ASP A 28 -4.72 12.46 20.84
C ASP A 28 -4.65 10.92 20.88
N ALA A 29 -4.84 10.31 19.71
CA ALA A 29 -4.87 8.87 19.54
C ALA A 29 -4.12 8.46 18.27
N ILE A 30 -3.61 7.24 18.32
CA ILE A 30 -2.97 6.56 17.21
C ILE A 30 -3.93 5.46 16.74
N GLY A 31 -4.13 5.37 15.43
CA GLY A 31 -4.99 4.38 14.80
C GLY A 31 -4.30 3.68 13.65
N TYR A 32 -4.71 2.43 13.42
CA TYR A 32 -4.35 1.65 12.24
C TYR A 32 -5.59 1.41 11.41
N GLY A 33 -5.47 1.44 10.09
CA GLY A 33 -6.63 1.29 9.24
C GLY A 33 -6.31 1.12 7.77
N ARG A 34 -7.33 0.75 7.02
CA ARG A 34 -7.29 0.63 5.58
C ARG A 34 -7.49 2.00 4.94
N LEU A 35 -6.54 2.45 4.14
CA LEU A 35 -6.75 3.60 3.27
C LEU A 35 -7.66 3.18 2.11
N ASP A 36 -8.88 3.68 2.09
CA ASP A 36 -9.85 3.33 1.04
C ASP A 36 -9.63 4.20 -0.21
N PHE A 37 -9.47 5.51 -0.03
CA PHE A 37 -9.16 6.45 -1.12
C PHE A 37 -8.64 7.80 -0.60
N ILE A 38 -7.96 8.53 -1.48
CA ILE A 38 -7.54 9.92 -1.27
C ILE A 38 -8.44 10.84 -2.08
N LEU A 39 -8.92 11.91 -1.45
CA LEU A 39 -9.77 12.92 -2.05
C LEU A 39 -9.05 14.27 -2.06
N ALA A 40 -8.95 14.89 -3.24
CA ALA A 40 -8.52 16.28 -3.36
C ALA A 40 -9.74 17.17 -3.58
N ILE A 41 -10.03 18.07 -2.64
CA ILE A 41 -11.13 19.03 -2.73
C ILE A 41 -10.56 20.45 -2.78
N THR A 42 -10.85 21.18 -3.85
CA THR A 42 -10.58 22.63 -3.89
C THR A 42 -11.81 23.38 -3.41
N LEU A 43 -11.73 23.98 -2.23
CA LEU A 43 -12.76 24.86 -1.72
C LEU A 43 -12.57 26.25 -2.32
N SER A 44 -13.64 26.77 -2.92
CA SER A 44 -13.65 28.12 -3.48
C SER A 44 -13.71 29.16 -2.37
N ARG A 45 -13.34 30.40 -2.70
CA ARG A 45 -13.48 31.53 -1.78
C ARG A 45 -14.92 31.59 -1.25
N SER A 46 -15.07 31.61 0.07
CA SER A 46 -16.36 31.67 0.74
C SER A 46 -16.25 32.49 2.02
N GLN A 47 -17.11 33.50 2.14
CA GLN A 47 -17.14 34.37 3.31
C GLN A 47 -17.81 33.68 4.51
N GLU A 48 -18.75 32.75 4.26
CA GLU A 48 -19.46 31.97 5.28
C GLU A 48 -18.53 30.93 5.94
N PHE A 49 -17.60 30.37 5.17
CA PHE A 49 -16.60 29.41 5.68
C PHE A 49 -15.25 30.05 6.00
N HIS A 50 -15.16 31.39 5.98
CA HIS A 50 -13.91 32.13 6.23
C HIS A 50 -12.73 31.70 5.31
N ILE A 51 -13.02 31.36 4.06
CA ILE A 51 -12.04 30.98 3.05
C ILE A 51 -11.77 32.20 2.16
N ASP A 52 -10.70 32.93 2.45
CA ASP A 52 -10.32 34.14 1.69
C ASP A 52 -9.62 33.82 0.37
N ILE A 53 -8.93 32.67 0.31
CA ILE A 53 -8.16 32.21 -0.84
C ILE A 53 -8.63 30.79 -1.15
N PRO A 54 -8.99 30.46 -2.41
CA PRO A 54 -9.31 29.09 -2.78
C PRO A 54 -8.21 28.13 -2.35
N THR A 55 -8.56 27.14 -1.56
CA THR A 55 -7.60 26.24 -0.91
C THR A 55 -7.93 24.81 -1.27
N THR A 56 -6.91 24.06 -1.70
CA THR A 56 -7.04 22.62 -1.97
C THR A 56 -6.67 21.83 -0.72
N HIS A 57 -7.61 21.02 -0.24
CA HIS A 57 -7.41 20.06 0.83
C HIS A 57 -7.20 18.68 0.23
N ILE A 58 -6.21 17.95 0.74
CA ILE A 58 -5.98 16.55 0.41
C ILE A 58 -6.38 15.74 1.64
N LEU A 59 -7.43 14.93 1.49
CA LEU A 59 -8.06 14.19 2.56
C LEU A 59 -7.91 12.69 2.29
N ALA A 60 -7.75 11.91 3.35
CA ALA A 60 -7.74 10.45 3.30
C ALA A 60 -9.01 9.89 3.93
N HIS A 61 -9.69 9.00 3.21
CA HIS A 61 -10.75 8.18 3.78
C HIS A 61 -10.16 6.87 4.28
N ILE A 62 -10.28 6.61 5.58
CA ILE A 62 -9.69 5.46 6.23
C ILE A 62 -10.80 4.67 6.93
N THR A 63 -10.80 3.35 6.76
CA THR A 63 -11.61 2.43 7.57
C THR A 63 -10.73 1.82 8.65
N GLU A 64 -11.05 2.11 9.91
CA GLU A 64 -10.22 1.74 11.07
C GLU A 64 -10.16 0.22 11.26
N ALA A 65 -9.03 -0.29 11.74
CA ALA A 65 -8.93 -1.60 12.35
C ALA A 65 -9.60 -1.51 13.73
N LYS A 66 -10.71 -2.24 13.92
CA LYS A 66 -11.54 -2.11 15.11
C LYS A 66 -10.80 -2.63 16.35
N ASP A 67 -10.94 -1.91 17.45
CA ASP A 67 -10.44 -2.30 18.78
C ASP A 67 -8.91 -2.50 18.81
N VAL A 68 -8.18 -1.80 17.93
CA VAL A 68 -6.71 -1.77 17.92
C VAL A 68 -6.22 -0.53 18.65
N GLU A 69 -5.53 -0.76 19.77
CA GLU A 69 -4.83 0.26 20.53
C GLU A 69 -3.39 -0.21 20.78
N GLY A 70 -2.45 0.75 20.88
CA GLY A 70 -1.03 0.47 21.08
C GLY A 70 -0.16 0.91 19.92
N ASP A 71 1.12 0.57 19.99
CA ASP A 71 2.14 0.96 19.00
C ASP A 71 2.69 -0.27 18.28
N GLY A 72 2.23 -0.48 17.05
CA GLY A 72 2.61 -1.60 16.19
C GLY A 72 4.09 -1.62 15.81
N ALA A 73 4.84 -0.54 16.05
CA ALA A 73 6.30 -0.56 15.90
C ALA A 73 6.99 -1.32 17.05
N THR A 74 6.36 -1.38 18.23
CA THR A 74 6.93 -1.98 19.45
C THR A 74 6.30 -3.33 19.83
N GLU A 75 5.08 -3.60 19.40
CA GLU A 75 4.33 -4.81 19.71
C GLU A 75 3.52 -5.34 18.51
N ILE A 76 3.11 -6.62 18.57
CA ILE A 76 2.26 -7.21 17.53
C ILE A 76 0.80 -6.87 17.81
N LEU A 77 0.24 -5.96 17.02
CA LEU A 77 -1.18 -5.59 17.08
C LEU A 77 -2.01 -6.47 16.15
N ARG A 78 -3.23 -6.85 16.59
CA ARG A 78 -4.11 -7.78 15.90
C ARG A 78 -5.55 -7.29 15.87
N PHE A 79 -6.27 -7.55 14.78
CA PHE A 79 -7.69 -7.23 14.66
C PHE A 79 -8.47 -8.23 13.80
N SER A 80 -9.78 -8.34 14.05
CA SER A 80 -10.66 -9.22 13.29
C SER A 80 -11.77 -8.50 12.53
N HIS A 81 -12.06 -7.25 12.88
CA HIS A 81 -13.15 -6.48 12.29
C HIS A 81 -12.68 -5.10 11.87
N PHE A 82 -13.30 -4.56 10.84
CA PHE A 82 -13.19 -3.15 10.51
C PHE A 82 -14.17 -2.34 11.35
N GLY A 83 -13.70 -1.18 11.80
CA GLY A 83 -14.46 -0.23 12.60
C GLY A 83 -15.11 0.83 11.72
N ARG A 84 -15.20 2.04 12.28
CA ARG A 84 -15.74 3.20 11.58
C ARG A 84 -14.87 3.61 10.40
N SER A 85 -15.46 4.35 9.48
CA SER A 85 -14.72 5.08 8.45
C SER A 85 -14.62 6.55 8.86
N VAL A 86 -13.44 7.12 8.71
CA VAL A 86 -13.13 8.52 9.03
C VAL A 86 -12.48 9.20 7.83
N VAL A 87 -12.70 10.52 7.72
CA VAL A 87 -12.01 11.37 6.76
C VAL A 87 -11.07 12.28 7.53
N LEU A 88 -9.78 12.15 7.25
CA LEU A 88 -8.73 12.92 7.90
C LEU A 88 -7.96 13.73 6.86
N ASP A 89 -7.25 14.77 7.31
CA ASP A 89 -6.23 15.39 6.48
C ASP A 89 -5.14 14.36 6.16
N ILE A 90 -4.62 14.32 4.93
CA ILE A 90 -3.63 13.32 4.55
C ILE A 90 -2.36 13.36 5.41
N THR A 91 -2.05 14.52 6.00
CA THR A 91 -0.90 14.69 6.91
C THR A 91 -1.07 13.99 8.26
N SER A 92 -2.29 13.55 8.59
CA SER A 92 -2.56 12.66 9.73
C SER A 92 -2.01 11.26 9.50
N ILE A 93 -1.88 10.80 8.25
CA ILE A 93 -1.23 9.53 7.94
C ILE A 93 0.28 9.72 8.10
N LYS A 94 0.87 9.01 9.06
CA LYS A 94 2.29 9.12 9.38
C LYS A 94 3.12 8.11 8.59
N HIS A 95 2.61 6.89 8.47
CA HIS A 95 3.34 5.78 7.86
C HIS A 95 2.40 4.82 7.12
N VAL A 96 2.94 4.18 6.08
CA VAL A 96 2.29 3.02 5.46
C VAL A 96 2.63 1.80 6.29
N ALA A 97 1.60 1.11 6.79
CA ALA A 97 1.71 -0.15 7.49
C ALA A 97 1.29 -1.30 6.56
N GLY A 98 1.84 -2.48 6.77
CA GLY A 98 1.35 -3.71 6.19
C GLY A 98 0.37 -4.42 7.12
N ARG A 99 -0.27 -5.48 6.62
CA ARG A 99 -0.92 -6.48 7.47
C ARG A 99 -0.80 -7.86 6.85
N VAL A 100 -0.84 -8.89 7.69
CA VAL A 100 -0.83 -10.29 7.27
C VAL A 100 -1.99 -11.02 7.93
N PHE A 101 -2.67 -11.89 7.19
CA PHE A 101 -3.71 -12.74 7.77
C PHE A 101 -3.07 -13.91 8.49
N THR A 102 -3.53 -14.20 9.70
CA THR A 102 -3.01 -15.31 10.52
C THR A 102 -4.19 -16.14 11.03
N GLN A 103 -4.05 -17.47 11.00
CA GLN A 103 -5.06 -18.41 11.52
C GLN A 103 -4.64 -19.08 12.85
N GLY A 104 -3.46 -18.73 13.40
CA GLY A 104 -2.85 -19.48 14.51
C GLY A 104 -3.59 -19.41 15.84
N MET A 105 -4.04 -18.22 16.28
CA MET A 105 -4.66 -18.08 17.62
C MET A 105 -6.20 -18.16 17.63
N ARG A 106 -6.86 -17.97 16.47
CA ARG A 106 -8.31 -18.05 16.33
C ARG A 106 -8.67 -18.82 15.06
N GLN A 107 -9.55 -19.81 15.17
CA GLN A 107 -10.05 -20.59 14.03
C GLN A 107 -10.71 -19.75 12.93
N THR A 108 -11.23 -18.57 13.28
CA THR A 108 -11.83 -17.62 12.32
C THR A 108 -10.78 -16.75 11.60
N GLY A 109 -9.52 -16.85 12.01
CA GLY A 109 -8.42 -15.97 11.61
C GLY A 109 -8.49 -14.54 12.14
N GLU A 110 -7.36 -13.85 12.06
CA GLU A 110 -7.18 -12.46 12.47
C GLU A 110 -6.03 -11.81 11.67
N TRP A 111 -6.09 -10.50 11.51
CA TRP A 111 -5.05 -9.72 10.83
C TRP A 111 -4.03 -9.21 11.84
N ALA A 112 -2.75 -9.50 11.63
CA ALA A 112 -1.65 -8.89 12.36
C ALA A 112 -1.13 -7.68 11.57
N ILE A 113 -0.88 -6.57 12.25
CA ILE A 113 -0.32 -5.35 11.66
C ILE A 113 1.21 -5.48 11.59
N VAL A 114 1.78 -5.04 10.48
CA VAL A 114 3.22 -4.96 10.25
C VAL A 114 3.58 -3.49 10.11
N ASP A 115 3.95 -2.85 11.21
CA ASP A 115 4.43 -1.48 11.19
C ASP A 115 5.95 -1.45 11.03
N ARG A 116 6.43 -0.63 10.09
CA ARG A 116 7.85 -0.46 9.74
C ARG A 116 8.31 0.99 9.93
N SER A 117 7.54 1.78 10.67
CA SER A 117 7.83 3.18 10.96
C SER A 117 9.12 3.37 11.76
N GLU A 118 9.47 2.42 12.64
CA GLU A 118 10.75 2.41 13.37
C GLU A 118 11.79 1.43 12.79
N GLY A 119 13.08 1.76 12.98
CA GLY A 119 14.22 1.06 12.37
C GLY A 119 14.53 -0.34 12.91
N VAL A 120 13.80 -0.83 13.91
CA VAL A 120 14.01 -2.16 14.53
C VAL A 120 12.66 -2.87 14.69
N ALA A 121 12.17 -3.51 13.63
CA ALA A 121 10.95 -4.32 13.72
C ALA A 121 11.28 -5.77 14.12
N ARG A 122 10.61 -6.28 15.16
CA ARG A 122 10.58 -7.72 15.51
C ARG A 122 9.46 -8.40 14.73
N THR A 123 9.81 -9.20 13.73
CA THR A 123 8.90 -10.16 13.10
C THR A 123 8.95 -11.47 13.89
N ASP A 124 8.14 -11.60 14.94
CA ASP A 124 7.93 -12.89 15.62
C ASP A 124 6.61 -13.49 15.14
N PHE A 125 6.67 -14.22 14.03
CA PHE A 125 5.53 -14.96 13.48
C PHE A 125 5.59 -16.41 13.97
N GLN A 126 5.32 -16.65 15.25
CA GLN A 126 4.91 -17.99 15.68
C GLN A 126 3.44 -18.19 15.33
N VAL A 127 3.18 -18.93 14.25
CA VAL A 127 1.83 -19.33 13.83
C VAL A 127 1.82 -20.85 13.74
N ASP A 128 1.00 -21.50 14.56
CA ASP A 128 0.71 -22.93 14.43
C ASP A 128 -0.17 -23.16 13.19
N GLU A 129 0.23 -24.15 12.39
CA GLU A 129 -0.25 -24.47 11.05
C GLU A 129 -1.69 -24.98 11.00
N HIS A 130 -2.48 -24.50 10.03
CA HIS A 130 -3.57 -25.28 9.44
C HIS A 130 -3.62 -25.07 7.92
N GLY A 131 -3.33 -26.15 7.19
CA GLY A 131 -3.28 -26.19 5.74
C GLY A 131 -4.66 -26.10 5.09
N SER A 132 -4.73 -25.33 4.01
CA SER A 132 -5.74 -25.46 2.97
C SER A 132 -5.07 -26.01 1.72
N ASP A 133 -5.47 -27.22 1.33
CA ASP A 133 -5.06 -27.94 0.14
C ASP A 133 -5.60 -27.28 -1.14
N ASP A 134 -4.98 -26.17 -1.54
CA ASP A 134 -4.92 -25.67 -2.93
C ASP A 134 -3.66 -24.80 -2.99
N GLU A 135 -2.51 -25.42 -3.28
CA GLU A 135 -1.20 -24.74 -3.32
C GLU A 135 -1.13 -23.77 -4.51
N GLU A 136 -1.78 -22.61 -4.39
CA GLU A 136 -1.48 -21.44 -5.20
C GLU A 136 -0.13 -20.90 -4.70
N VAL A 137 0.94 -21.31 -5.38
CA VAL A 137 2.31 -20.89 -5.03
C VAL A 137 2.52 -19.46 -5.51
N ASP A 138 2.46 -18.51 -4.58
CA ASP A 138 2.70 -17.10 -4.83
C ASP A 138 4.14 -16.86 -5.29
N GLN A 139 4.29 -15.97 -6.26
CA GLN A 139 5.60 -15.53 -6.77
C GLN A 139 5.63 -14.01 -6.90
N ALA A 140 6.78 -13.41 -6.58
CA ALA A 140 7.00 -11.99 -6.81
C ALA A 140 8.43 -11.70 -7.27
N TYR A 141 8.55 -10.59 -8.01
CA TYR A 141 9.81 -9.99 -8.38
C TYR A 141 10.16 -8.88 -7.37
N PHE A 142 11.37 -8.93 -6.83
CA PHE A 142 11.91 -7.88 -5.97
C PHE A 142 13.04 -7.16 -6.71
N PHE A 143 13.03 -5.83 -6.69
CA PHE A 143 13.97 -4.99 -7.42
C PHE A 143 14.85 -4.20 -6.44
N SER A 144 16.15 -4.14 -6.70
CA SER A 144 17.11 -3.33 -5.93
C SER A 144 18.25 -2.86 -6.81
N GLY A 145 18.39 -1.54 -6.95
CA GLY A 145 19.32 -0.93 -7.90
C GLY A 145 19.04 -1.44 -9.32
N GLU A 146 20.08 -1.95 -9.97
CA GLU A 146 19.98 -2.47 -11.35
C GLU A 146 19.62 -3.96 -11.46
N HIS A 147 19.26 -4.60 -10.34
CA HIS A 147 19.04 -6.04 -10.27
C HIS A 147 17.67 -6.40 -9.73
N TYR A 148 17.23 -7.60 -10.06
CA TYR A 148 16.03 -8.21 -9.50
C TYR A 148 16.27 -9.65 -9.04
N VAL A 149 15.40 -10.13 -8.16
CA VAL A 149 15.23 -11.54 -7.83
C VAL A 149 13.77 -11.94 -8.00
N ARG A 150 13.51 -13.22 -8.31
CA ARG A 150 12.17 -13.80 -8.27
C ARG A 150 12.11 -14.77 -7.11
N VAL A 151 11.14 -14.59 -6.23
CA VAL A 151 10.95 -15.41 -5.03
C VAL A 151 9.56 -16.03 -5.10
N ARG A 152 9.47 -17.29 -4.70
CA ARG A 152 8.23 -18.02 -4.47
C ARG A 152 8.03 -18.22 -2.98
N TRP A 153 6.80 -18.23 -2.50
CA TRP A 153 6.48 -18.67 -1.15
C TRP A 153 5.06 -19.24 -1.11
N THR A 154 4.70 -19.87 -0.01
CA THR A 154 3.31 -20.18 0.32
C THR A 154 2.83 -19.16 1.33
N GLU A 155 1.71 -18.48 1.05
CA GLU A 155 1.16 -17.51 1.99
C GLU A 155 0.93 -18.16 3.37
N GLY A 156 1.41 -17.51 4.42
CA GLY A 156 1.29 -18.00 5.80
C GLY A 156 2.31 -19.07 6.22
N VAL A 157 3.23 -19.48 5.34
CA VAL A 157 4.30 -20.45 5.65
C VAL A 157 5.67 -19.79 5.47
N VAL A 158 6.61 -20.07 6.37
CA VAL A 158 8.01 -19.62 6.22
C VAL A 158 8.76 -20.62 5.34
N ASN A 159 8.56 -20.52 4.03
CA ASN A 159 9.12 -21.42 3.03
C ASN A 159 9.52 -20.70 1.73
N ASP A 160 9.97 -19.45 1.82
CA ASP A 160 10.35 -18.71 0.63
C ASP A 160 11.54 -19.36 -0.10
N GLU A 161 11.44 -19.40 -1.42
CA GLU A 161 12.42 -20.01 -2.32
C GLU A 161 12.85 -18.96 -3.35
N LEU A 162 14.16 -18.72 -3.43
CA LEU A 162 14.75 -17.91 -4.49
C LEU A 162 14.70 -18.70 -5.81
N LEU A 163 13.79 -18.33 -6.71
CA LEU A 163 13.64 -18.97 -8.03
C LEU A 163 14.64 -18.43 -9.05
N GLU A 164 14.96 -17.14 -8.98
CA GLU A 164 15.82 -16.47 -9.95
C GLU A 164 16.55 -15.27 -9.33
N GLY A 165 17.73 -14.98 -9.85
CA GLY A 165 18.51 -13.79 -9.51
C GLY A 165 19.57 -14.03 -8.43
N PRO A 166 20.31 -12.98 -8.05
CA PRO A 166 20.19 -11.60 -8.56
C PRO A 166 20.59 -11.49 -10.04
N THR A 167 19.68 -11.00 -10.87
CA THR A 167 19.86 -10.85 -12.33
C THR A 167 19.69 -9.38 -12.70
N PRO A 168 20.49 -8.82 -13.62
CA PRO A 168 20.26 -7.46 -14.12
C PRO A 168 18.87 -7.26 -14.74
N ILE A 169 18.19 -6.15 -14.41
CA ILE A 169 16.82 -5.81 -14.85
C ILE A 169 16.69 -5.81 -16.37
N LYS A 170 17.75 -5.37 -17.07
CA LYS A 170 17.82 -5.40 -18.54
C LYS A 170 17.60 -6.78 -19.18
N TYR A 171 17.72 -7.86 -18.42
CA TYR A 171 17.45 -9.22 -18.91
C TYR A 171 16.02 -9.68 -18.67
N LEU A 172 15.29 -9.08 -17.71
CA LEU A 172 13.89 -9.41 -17.45
C LEU A 172 13.01 -8.91 -18.60
N TRP A 173 13.15 -7.64 -18.96
CA TRP A 173 12.42 -7.02 -20.07
C TRP A 173 13.36 -6.20 -20.96
N PRO A 174 14.25 -6.84 -21.73
CA PRO A 174 15.26 -6.15 -22.55
C PRO A 174 14.67 -5.12 -23.51
N GLN A 175 13.43 -5.34 -23.97
CA GLN A 175 12.71 -4.44 -24.87
C GLN A 175 12.35 -3.09 -24.25
N THR A 176 12.35 -2.97 -22.92
CA THR A 176 12.07 -1.70 -22.21
C THR A 176 13.27 -0.76 -22.22
N GLY A 177 14.48 -1.32 -22.32
CA GLY A 177 15.72 -0.57 -22.16
C GLY A 177 15.95 -0.04 -20.75
N PHE A 178 15.15 -0.46 -19.77
CA PHE A 178 15.30 -0.03 -18.38
C PHE A 178 16.38 -0.85 -17.68
N ASP A 179 17.26 -0.16 -16.98
CA ASP A 179 18.22 -0.69 -16.03
C ASP A 179 17.74 -0.54 -14.59
N GLN A 180 16.79 0.36 -14.32
CA GLN A 180 16.13 0.56 -13.02
C GLN A 180 14.61 0.67 -13.15
N ILE A 181 13.90 0.38 -12.06
CA ILE A 181 12.44 0.46 -11.98
C ILE A 181 12.06 1.29 -10.76
N ASP A 182 11.29 2.36 -10.98
CA ASP A 182 10.79 3.23 -9.91
C ASP A 182 9.49 2.68 -9.33
N THR A 183 8.60 2.20 -10.21
CA THR A 183 7.25 1.77 -9.83
C THR A 183 6.68 0.83 -10.87
N ILE A 184 5.88 -0.15 -10.40
CA ILE A 184 5.07 -1.03 -11.25
C ILE A 184 3.61 -0.89 -10.82
N ILE A 185 2.73 -0.63 -11.78
CA ILE A 185 1.27 -0.53 -11.57
C ILE A 185 0.59 -1.61 -12.40
N PRO A 186 0.03 -2.68 -11.79
CA PRO A 186 -0.80 -3.65 -12.51
C PRO A 186 -1.99 -2.96 -13.19
N TRP A 187 -2.40 -3.46 -14.35
CA TRP A 187 -3.56 -2.91 -15.04
C TRP A 187 -4.83 -3.04 -14.18
N PRO A 188 -5.57 -1.95 -13.93
CA PRO A 188 -6.83 -2.03 -13.20
C PRO A 188 -7.82 -2.94 -13.91
N GLY A 189 -8.25 -4.01 -13.24
CA GLY A 189 -9.30 -4.92 -13.74
C GLY A 189 -8.86 -5.95 -14.80
N GLN A 190 -7.57 -6.07 -15.11
CA GLN A 190 -7.03 -7.14 -15.96
C GLN A 190 -5.89 -7.87 -15.24
N HIS A 191 -5.75 -9.18 -15.51
CA HIS A 191 -4.93 -10.06 -14.67
C HIS A 191 -3.46 -10.15 -15.10
N ASP A 192 -3.09 -9.68 -16.30
CA ASP A 192 -1.80 -10.09 -16.86
C ASP A 192 -0.85 -8.92 -17.20
N GLY A 193 -1.34 -7.68 -17.21
CA GLY A 193 -0.57 -6.52 -17.65
C GLY A 193 -0.16 -5.55 -16.54
N ALA A 194 0.87 -4.74 -16.82
CA ALA A 194 1.32 -3.68 -15.93
C ALA A 194 1.87 -2.47 -16.70
N TYR A 195 1.90 -1.33 -16.02
CA TYR A 195 2.72 -0.17 -16.34
C TYR A 195 4.01 -0.25 -15.54
N ILE A 196 5.16 -0.06 -16.19
CA ILE A 196 6.47 -0.04 -15.54
C ILE A 196 7.08 1.34 -15.77
N PHE A 197 7.50 2.01 -14.71
CA PHE A 197 8.03 3.37 -14.72
C PHE A 197 9.53 3.37 -14.43
N SER A 198 10.27 4.21 -15.15
CA SER A 198 11.71 4.42 -14.99
C SER A 198 12.09 5.82 -15.49
N GLY A 199 12.52 6.69 -14.59
CA GLY A 199 12.76 8.10 -14.87
C GLY A 199 11.52 8.78 -15.47
N ASP A 200 11.69 9.62 -16.49
CA ASP A 200 10.58 10.32 -17.14
C ASP A 200 9.70 9.44 -18.06
N TYR A 201 9.93 8.12 -18.07
CA TYR A 201 9.33 7.21 -19.02
C TYR A 201 8.56 6.08 -18.34
N TYR A 202 7.57 5.56 -19.08
CA TYR A 202 6.92 4.32 -18.72
C TYR A 202 6.67 3.45 -19.95
N VAL A 203 6.56 2.15 -19.70
CA VAL A 203 6.16 1.14 -20.68
C VAL A 203 4.91 0.41 -20.21
N ARG A 204 4.20 -0.19 -21.15
CA ARG A 204 3.11 -1.13 -20.88
C ARG A 204 3.56 -2.52 -21.24
N VAL A 205 3.43 -3.46 -20.31
CA VAL A 205 3.63 -4.89 -20.55
C VAL A 205 2.28 -5.58 -20.43
N ARG A 206 1.97 -6.51 -21.35
CA ARG A 206 0.70 -7.26 -21.36
C ARG A 206 0.78 -8.56 -20.58
N SER A 207 1.99 -9.09 -20.38
CA SER A 207 2.26 -10.28 -19.59
C SER A 207 3.57 -10.07 -18.84
N ILE A 208 3.55 -10.24 -17.52
CA ILE A 208 4.73 -10.20 -16.66
C ILE A 208 5.56 -11.49 -16.81
N ASP A 209 4.91 -12.62 -17.14
CA ASP A 209 5.51 -13.96 -17.11
C ASP A 209 5.75 -14.62 -18.47
N SER A 210 5.23 -14.07 -19.57
CA SER A 210 5.47 -14.64 -20.90
C SER A 210 6.46 -13.80 -21.70
N SER A 211 7.52 -14.45 -22.17
CA SER A 211 8.57 -13.93 -23.05
C SER A 211 8.08 -13.49 -24.44
N GLY A 212 6.77 -13.29 -24.60
CA GLY A 212 6.14 -12.96 -25.85
C GLY A 212 4.79 -12.29 -25.63
N ASP A 213 4.79 -11.00 -25.25
CA ASP A 213 3.90 -10.07 -25.96
C ASP A 213 4.25 -8.58 -25.84
N HIS A 214 4.35 -8.00 -27.04
CA HIS A 214 4.29 -6.61 -27.50
C HIS A 214 4.58 -5.44 -26.53
N THR A 215 5.85 -5.22 -26.16
CA THR A 215 6.36 -3.85 -26.14
C THR A 215 6.94 -3.58 -27.53
N PRO A 216 6.35 -2.72 -28.37
CA PRO A 216 7.03 -2.30 -29.59
C PRO A 216 8.36 -1.64 -29.16
N PRO A 217 9.51 -2.04 -29.73
CA PRO A 217 10.77 -1.37 -29.43
C PRO A 217 10.58 0.13 -29.66
N HIS A 218 11.02 0.96 -28.70
CA HIS A 218 10.89 2.42 -28.67
C HIS A 218 9.55 3.02 -28.22
N GLN A 219 8.67 2.26 -27.56
CA GLN A 219 7.43 2.80 -26.99
C GLN A 219 7.57 3.28 -25.53
N ASN A 220 8.70 3.89 -25.17
CA ASN A 220 8.86 4.59 -23.90
C ASN A 220 8.01 5.87 -23.98
N ALA A 221 6.84 5.82 -23.37
CA ALA A 221 5.95 6.97 -23.32
C ALA A 221 6.41 7.91 -22.21
N VAL A 222 6.42 9.21 -22.50
CA VAL A 222 6.79 10.22 -21.52
C VAL A 222 5.67 10.33 -20.49
N VAL A 223 6.00 10.13 -19.21
CA VAL A 223 5.03 10.13 -18.11
C VAL A 223 4.25 11.43 -18.08
N SER A 224 4.93 12.58 -18.18
CA SER A 224 4.29 13.90 -18.13
C SER A 224 3.27 14.16 -19.24
N ARG A 225 3.37 13.46 -20.37
CA ARG A 225 2.41 13.57 -21.49
C ARG A 225 1.19 12.69 -21.32
N SER A 226 1.36 11.51 -20.73
CA SER A 226 0.29 10.51 -20.62
C SER A 226 -0.40 10.52 -19.25
N TRP A 227 0.30 10.97 -18.22
CA TRP A 227 -0.14 11.02 -16.83
C TRP A 227 -0.11 12.47 -16.32
N SER A 228 -0.96 13.32 -16.91
CA SER A 228 -0.95 14.77 -16.64
C SER A 228 -1.12 15.13 -15.16
N SER A 229 -1.78 14.27 -14.35
CA SER A 229 -1.89 14.44 -12.91
C SER A 229 -0.54 14.31 -12.19
N LEU A 230 0.31 13.35 -12.61
CA LEU A 230 1.64 13.16 -12.03
C LEU A 230 2.59 14.33 -12.37
N HIS A 231 2.47 14.88 -13.58
CA HIS A 231 3.18 16.11 -13.95
C HIS A 231 2.70 17.33 -13.15
N LYS A 232 1.38 17.53 -13.03
CA LYS A 232 0.82 18.62 -12.20
C LYS A 232 1.24 18.53 -10.74
N ALA A 233 1.44 17.32 -10.24
CA ALA A 233 1.91 17.05 -8.88
C ALA A 233 3.44 17.21 -8.73
N GLY A 234 4.19 17.42 -9.82
CA GLY A 234 5.63 17.65 -9.78
C GLY A 234 6.48 16.39 -9.63
N PHE A 235 5.90 15.19 -9.85
CA PHE A 235 6.67 13.94 -9.81
C PHE A 235 7.49 13.69 -11.08
N TYR A 236 7.09 14.28 -12.21
CA TYR A 236 7.74 14.13 -13.52
C TYR A 236 7.67 15.45 -14.29
N TRP A 237 8.72 15.78 -15.04
CA TRP A 237 8.92 17.09 -15.66
C TRP A 237 8.60 17.13 -17.16
#